data_AF-A0A5B8B192-F1
#
_entry.id   AF-A0A5B8B192-F1
#
_cell.length_a   1.000
_cell.length_b   1.000
_cell.length_c   1.000
_cell.angle_alpha   90.00
_cell.angle_beta   90.00
_cell.angle_gamma   90.00
#
_symmetry.space_group_name_H-M   'P 1'
#
loop_
_entity.id
_entity.type
_entity.pdbx_description
1 polymer ?
#
loop_
_entity_poly.entity_id
_entity_poly.type
_entity_poly.pdbx_seq_one_letter_code
_entity_poly.pdbx_strand_id
1 'polypeptide(L)' 'MSAGLAGGAAPVRRNWRLIAISIAAAVMAVFVAANAHFIYVAFTSQPDCVPHAKAAGMASGALRAADSAC' A
#
# COMPACT_ATOMS: atom_id res chain seq x y z
N MET A 1 13.50 -12.62 60.58
CA MET A 1 12.24 -12.02 60.14
C MET A 1 12.54 -11.05 59.01
N SER A 2 12.14 -11.41 57.80
CA SER A 2 12.56 -10.81 56.53
C SER A 2 11.81 -9.51 56.25
N ALA A 3 12.54 -8.44 55.92
CA ALA A 3 11.97 -7.24 55.33
C ALA A 3 12.14 -7.34 53.80
N GLY A 4 11.08 -7.79 53.12
CA GLY A 4 11.02 -7.82 51.66
C GLY A 4 10.60 -6.45 51.12
N LEU A 5 11.45 -5.88 50.26
CA LEU A 5 11.24 -4.62 49.55
C LEU A 5 9.94 -4.66 48.73
N ALA A 6 8.94 -3.88 49.14
CA ALA A 6 7.82 -3.53 48.29
C ALA A 6 8.33 -2.60 47.18
N GLY A 7 8.78 -3.20 46.07
CA GLY A 7 9.02 -2.51 44.82
C GLY A 7 7.70 -2.01 44.26
N GLY A 8 7.26 -0.84 44.72
CA GLY A 8 6.14 -0.13 44.15
C GLY A 8 6.48 0.28 42.72
N ALA A 9 6.01 -0.48 41.74
CA ALA A 9 5.97 -0.04 40.36
C ALA A 9 5.07 1.20 40.30
N ALA A 10 5.69 2.38 40.22
CA ALA A 10 4.97 3.63 40.05
C ALA A 10 4.06 3.52 38.81
N PRO A 11 2.81 3.99 38.86
CA PRO A 11 1.94 3.95 37.70
C PRO A 11 2.57 4.78 36.59
N VAL A 12 2.99 4.12 35.50
CA VAL A 12 3.44 4.80 34.30
C VAL A 12 2.24 5.59 33.79
N ARG A 13 2.28 6.91 33.99
CA ARG A 13 1.34 7.85 33.39
C ARG A 13 1.42 7.68 31.88
N ARG A 14 0.52 6.84 31.36
CA ARG A 14 0.52 6.45 29.96
C ARG A 14 0.18 7.68 29.14
N ASN A 15 1.18 8.18 28.43
CA ASN A 15 1.12 9.38 27.61
C ASN A 15 0.26 9.12 26.36
N TRP A 16 -1.05 9.00 26.54
CA TRP A 16 -2.00 8.65 25.47
C TRP A 16 -1.83 9.52 24.22
N ARG A 17 -1.43 10.79 24.36
CA ARG A 17 -1.07 11.64 23.22
C ARG A 17 0.06 11.04 22.37
N LEU A 18 1.15 10.58 22.99
CA LEU A 18 2.27 9.96 22.28
C LEU A 18 1.88 8.61 21.67
N ILE A 19 1.04 7.83 22.34
CA ILE A 19 0.53 6.56 21.78
C ILE A 19 -0.37 6.81 20.58
N ALA A 20 -1.27 7.79 20.65
CA ALA A 20 -2.14 8.16 19.54
C ALA A 20 -1.31 8.66 18.34
N ILE A 21 -0.30 9.50 18.59
CA ILE A 21 0.63 9.97 17.55
C ILE A 21 1.40 8.78 16.95
N SER A 22 1.91 7.85 17.76
CA SER A 22 2.65 6.70 17.24
C SER A 22 1.78 5.79 16.38
N ILE A 23 0.53 5.56 16.78
CA ILE A 23 -0.43 4.77 16.00
C ILE A 23 -0.75 5.48 14.68
N ALA A 24 -1.08 6.78 14.73
CA ALA A 24 -1.38 7.56 13.53
C ALA A 24 -0.20 7.60 12.56
N ALA A 25 1.03 7.77 13.06
CA ALA A 25 2.24 7.73 12.25
C ALA A 25 2.45 6.36 11.60
N ALA A 26 2.25 5.27 12.34
CA ALA A 26 2.36 3.91 11.81
C ALA A 26 1.32 3.65 10.71
N VAL A 27 0.06 4.03 10.93
CA VAL A 27 -1.01 3.90 9.92
C VAL A 27 -0.68 4.71 8.67
N MET A 28 -0.23 5.95 8.83
CA MET A 28 0.17 6.80 7.70
C MET A 28 1.34 6.18 6.92
N ALA A 29 2.36 5.68 7.62
CA ALA A 29 3.51 5.04 6.99
C ALA A 29 3.10 3.81 6.16
N VAL A 30 2.23 2.96 6.71
CA VAL A 30 1.70 1.78 6.00
C VAL A 30 0.90 2.20 4.77
N PHE A 31 0.01 3.19 4.91
CA PHE A 31 -0.78 3.70 3.80
C PHE A 31 0.11 4.22 2.67
N VAL A 32 1.09 5.07 2.98
CA VAL A 32 2.03 5.60 1.99
C VAL A 32 2.83 4.48 1.33
N ALA A 33 3.36 3.53 2.10
CA ALA A 33 4.12 2.40 1.57
C ALA A 33 3.30 1.52 0.62
N ALA A 34 2.04 1.21 0.97
CA ALA A 34 1.14 0.41 0.14
C ALA A 34 0.84 1.10 -1.20
N ASN A 35 0.54 2.41 -1.17
CA ASN A 35 0.29 3.17 -2.40
C ASN A 35 1.55 3.32 -3.25
N ALA A 36 2.72 3.55 -2.64
CA ALA A 36 4.00 3.58 -3.35
C ALA A 36 4.31 2.23 -4.01
N HIS A 37 3.99 1.11 -3.33
CA HIS A 37 4.13 -0.22 -3.89
C HIS A 37 3.22 -0.42 -5.12
N PHE A 38 1.98 0.04 -5.09
CA PHE A 38 1.10 -0.03 -6.27
C PHE A 38 1.63 0.75 -7.46
N ILE A 39 2.16 1.96 -7.23
CA ILE A 39 2.81 2.74 -8.28
C ILE A 39 4.02 1.98 -8.85
N TYR A 40 4.87 1.42 -7.99
CA TYR A 40 6.01 0.61 -8.41
C TYR A 40 5.59 -0.58 -9.28
N VAL A 41 4.61 -1.36 -8.82
CA VAL A 41 4.08 -2.52 -9.54
C VAL A 41 3.51 -2.12 -10.90
N ALA A 42 2.79 -1.00 -10.99
CA ALA A 42 2.22 -0.51 -12.25
C ALA A 42 3.30 -0.23 -13.31
N PHE A 43 4.52 0.15 -12.90
CA PHE A 43 5.62 0.41 -13.83
C PHE A 43 6.54 -0.80 -14.03
N THR A 44 6.76 -1.65 -13.02
CA THR A 44 7.65 -2.82 -13.15
C THR A 44 6.97 -4.01 -13.79
N SER A 45 5.65 -4.09 -13.72
CA SER A 45 4.89 -5.07 -14.47
C SER A 45 4.91 -4.57 -15.90
N GLN A 46 5.94 -4.91 -16.69
CA GLN A 46 5.86 -4.78 -18.15
C GLN A 46 4.64 -5.62 -18.54
N PRO A 47 3.48 -5.03 -18.91
CA PRO A 47 2.47 -5.84 -19.56
C PRO A 47 3.12 -6.15 -20.90
N ASP A 48 3.57 -7.39 -21.11
CA ASP A 48 4.10 -7.81 -22.41
C ASP A 48 3.14 -7.29 -23.47
N CYS A 49 3.64 -6.41 -24.34
CA CYS A 49 2.82 -5.88 -25.42
C CYS A 49 2.70 -6.97 -26.45
N VAL A 50 1.69 -7.81 -26.21
CA VAL A 50 1.36 -8.92 -27.08
C VAL A 50 1.08 -8.29 -28.45
N PRO A 51 1.61 -8.84 -29.56
CA PRO A 51 1.33 -8.28 -30.87
C PRO A 51 -0.17 -8.30 -31.09
N HIS A 52 -0.83 -7.13 -31.05
CA HIS A 52 -2.24 -6.99 -31.38
C HIS A 52 -2.45 -7.49 -32.81
N ALA A 53 -2.91 -8.73 -32.95
CA ALA A 53 -3.09 -9.41 -34.23
C ALA A 53 -4.23 -8.82 -35.07
N LYS A 54 -4.84 -7.70 -34.64
CA LYS A 54 -5.77 -6.94 -35.46
C LYS A 54 -5.01 -5.86 -36.22
N ALA A 55 -4.43 -6.28 -37.34
CA ALA A 55 -4.12 -5.34 -38.41
C ALA A 55 -5.36 -4.46 -38.67
N ALA A 56 -5.16 -3.15 -38.67
CA ALA A 56 -6.19 -2.20 -39.03
C ALA A 56 -6.57 -2.42 -40.51
N GLY A 57 -7.78 -2.97 -40.74
CA GLY A 57 -8.35 -3.27 -42.06
C GLY A 57 -8.36 -4.79 -42.34
N MET A 58 -9.46 -5.43 -42.76
CA MET A 58 -10.47 -4.99 -43.71
C MET A 58 -11.89 -5.47 -43.32
N ALA A 59 -12.72 -4.57 -42.79
CA ALA A 59 -14.18 -4.58 -42.99
C ALA A 59 -14.73 -3.23 -42.49
N SER A 60 -15.16 -2.38 -43.42
CA SER A 60 -15.70 -1.04 -43.15
C SER A 60 -16.95 -1.11 -42.27
N GLY A 61 -16.92 -0.45 -41.10
CA GLY A 61 -18.14 -0.01 -40.41
C GLY A 61 -18.53 -0.68 -39.09
N ALA A 62 -17.75 -1.62 -38.55
CA ALA A 62 -18.07 -2.18 -37.22
C ALA A 62 -17.41 -1.35 -36.11
N LEU A 63 -18.19 -0.77 -35.20
CA LEU A 63 -17.66 -0.26 -33.93
C LEU A 63 -16.98 -1.43 -33.20
N ARG A 64 -15.75 -1.20 -32.75
CA ARG A 64 -15.03 -2.12 -31.85
C ARG A 64 -14.37 -1.29 -30.76
N ALA A 65 -14.30 -1.87 -29.56
CA ALA A 65 -13.54 -1.30 -28.47
C ALA A 65 -12.05 -1.19 -28.86
N ALA A 66 -11.37 -0.16 -28.36
CA ALA A 66 -9.92 -0.05 -28.48
C ALA A 66 -9.25 -1.19 -27.70
N ASP A 67 -8.20 -1.78 -28.28
CA ASP A 67 -7.32 -2.73 -27.60
C ASP A 67 -6.41 -1.99 -26.59
N SER A 68 -6.02 -2.66 -25.50
CA SER A 68 -5.02 -2.15 -24.56
C SER A 68 -3.67 -1.98 -25.28
N ALA A 69 -2.82 -1.03 -24.87
CA ALA A 69 -1.58 -0.70 -25.61
C ALA A 69 -0.50 -1.82 -25.60
N CYS A 70 -0.81 -2.88 -24.87
CA CYS A 70 -0.18 -4.18 -24.72
C CYS A 70 -1.34 -5.19 -24.53
#